data_AF-A0A4P8HY90-F1
#
_entry.id   AF-A0A4P8HY90-F1
#
_cell.length_a   1.000
_cell.length_b   1.000
_cell.length_c   1.000
_cell.angle_alpha   90.00
_cell.angle_beta   90.00
_cell.angle_gamma   90.00
#
_symmetry.space_group_name_H-M   'P 1'
#
loop_
_entity.id
_entity.type
_entity.pdbx_description
1 polymer ?
#
loop_
_entity_poly.entity_id
_entity_poly.type
_entity_poly.pdbx_seq_one_letter_code
_entity_poly.pdbx_strand_id
1 'polypeptide(L)'
;MIGVHGLYIYGGLLKRIIDPASTAPLGDVDVIALDAKVMAVMTERFGIVFRRVNTAITRTPYFIGKAGQGNAKIVHLALLHSHEQAMRYVMNNQFDIDRLALSDHHLICDPSLDLNAICNAIRCRRATRVQSTRDMTLYAKTRPQIEQHYEARLRSKGYLVID
;
A
#
# COMPACT_ATOMS: atom_id res chain seq x y z
N MET A 1 -16.44 -3.33 10.13
CA MET A 1 -15.92 -3.71 8.80
C MET A 1 -15.93 -2.49 7.90
N ILE A 2 -14.84 -2.20 7.19
CA ILE A 2 -14.73 -1.04 6.29
C ILE A 2 -15.32 -1.43 4.92
N GLY A 3 -16.65 -1.44 4.82
CA GLY A 3 -17.38 -1.65 3.56
C GLY A 3 -17.42 -0.37 2.75
N VAL A 4 -16.28 0.04 2.18
CA VAL A 4 -16.18 1.20 1.30
C VAL A 4 -15.76 0.69 -0.07
N HIS A 5 -16.73 0.56 -0.98
CA HIS A 5 -16.48 0.14 -2.35
C HIS A 5 -15.48 1.08 -3.02
N GLY A 6 -14.56 0.51 -3.81
CA GLY A 6 -13.51 1.26 -4.47
C GLY A 6 -12.39 1.72 -3.53
N LEU A 7 -12.26 1.13 -2.33
CA LEU A 7 -11.09 1.27 -1.46
C LEU A 7 -10.24 -0.01 -1.52
N TYR A 8 -8.92 0.16 -1.71
CA TYR A 8 -7.94 -0.92 -1.64
C TYR A 8 -6.95 -0.62 -0.53
N ILE A 9 -6.74 -1.58 0.36
CA ILE A 9 -5.71 -1.52 1.39
C ILE A 9 -4.52 -2.34 0.88
N TYR A 10 -3.32 -1.80 0.98
CA TYR A 10 -2.09 -2.51 0.63
C TYR A 10 -0.95 -2.14 1.59
N GLY A 11 0.22 -2.74 1.40
CA GLY A 11 1.42 -2.39 2.18
C GLY A 11 1.31 -2.73 3.67
N GLY A 12 1.71 -1.79 4.53
CA GLY A 12 1.95 -2.06 5.95
C GLY A 12 0.73 -2.54 6.75
N LEU A 13 -0.43 -1.92 6.53
CA LEU A 13 -1.67 -2.32 7.22
C LEU A 13 -2.12 -3.72 6.77
N LEU A 14 -2.01 -4.01 5.48
CA LEU A 14 -2.38 -5.33 4.96
C LEU A 14 -1.49 -6.44 5.52
N LYS A 15 -0.18 -6.20 5.61
CA LYS A 15 0.75 -7.15 6.25
C LYS A 15 0.39 -7.40 7.71
N ARG A 16 -0.07 -6.37 8.44
CA ARG A 16 -0.56 -6.52 9.82
C ARG A 16 -1.86 -7.33 9.90
N ILE A 17 -2.75 -7.21 8.91
CA ILE A 17 -3.97 -8.04 8.84
C ILE A 17 -3.60 -9.51 8.61
N ILE A 18 -2.57 -9.78 7.80
CA ILE A 18 -2.10 -11.15 7.46
C ILE A 18 -1.29 -11.80 8.57
N ASP A 19 -0.50 -11.00 9.29
CA ASP A 19 0.27 -11.38 10.48
C ASP A 19 -0.15 -10.51 11.68
N PRO A 20 -1.28 -10.82 12.33
CA PRO A 20 -1.74 -10.08 13.51
C PRO A 20 -0.75 -10.16 14.69
N ALA A 21 0.04 -11.23 14.75
CA ALA A 21 1.03 -11.48 15.80
C ALA A 21 2.31 -10.64 15.64
N SER A 22 2.44 -9.90 14.53
CA SER A 22 3.63 -9.09 14.27
C SER A 22 3.87 -8.06 15.37
N THR A 23 5.06 -8.10 15.98
CA THR A 23 5.51 -7.09 16.95
C THR A 23 6.07 -5.83 16.29
N ALA A 24 6.30 -5.85 14.97
CA ALA A 24 6.85 -4.71 14.24
C ALA A 24 5.87 -3.52 14.24
N PRO A 25 6.29 -2.30 14.61
CA PRO A 25 5.39 -1.14 14.63
C PRO A 25 4.68 -0.95 13.29
N LEU A 26 3.36 -0.76 13.36
CA LEU A 26 2.57 -0.37 12.21
C LEU A 26 3.06 1.00 11.74
N GLY A 27 3.49 1.08 10.49
CA GLY A 27 3.89 2.33 9.86
C GLY A 27 2.68 3.15 9.45
N ASP A 28 2.88 4.00 8.45
CA ASP A 28 1.78 4.66 7.76
C ASP A 28 0.89 3.62 7.06
N VAL A 29 -0.37 3.98 6.85
CA VAL A 29 -1.38 3.16 6.19
C VAL A 29 -1.44 3.57 4.72
N ASP A 30 -1.25 2.62 3.82
CA ASP A 30 -1.29 2.86 2.38
C ASP A 30 -2.63 2.36 1.81
N VAL A 31 -3.34 3.25 1.11
CA VAL A 31 -4.63 2.95 0.47
C VAL A 31 -4.73 3.52 -0.94
N ILE A 32 -5.58 2.91 -1.75
CA ILE A 32 -6.00 3.41 -3.06
C ILE A 32 -7.50 3.65 -3.01
N ALA A 33 -7.95 4.82 -3.46
CA ALA A 33 -9.36 5.10 -3.72
C ALA A 33 -9.62 5.17 -5.22
N LEU A 34 -10.77 4.67 -5.67
CA LEU A 34 -11.23 4.77 -7.06
C LEU A 34 -12.15 5.98 -7.32
N ASP A 35 -12.69 6.58 -6.25
CA ASP A 35 -13.55 7.76 -6.31
C ASP A 35 -13.20 8.67 -5.13
N ALA A 36 -13.18 9.99 -5.35
CA ALA A 36 -12.96 10.98 -4.29
C ALA A 36 -14.02 10.90 -3.18
N LYS A 37 -15.22 10.37 -3.46
CA LYS A 37 -16.25 10.07 -2.45
C LYS A 37 -15.76 9.14 -1.35
N VAL A 38 -14.81 8.24 -1.63
CA VAL A 38 -14.19 7.38 -0.62
C VAL A 38 -13.52 8.21 0.46
N MET A 39 -12.84 9.32 0.09
CA MET A 39 -12.24 10.23 1.07
C MET A 39 -13.30 10.86 1.96
N ALA A 40 -14.44 11.29 1.40
CA ALA A 40 -15.55 11.86 2.18
C ALA A 40 -16.10 10.84 3.19
N VAL A 41 -16.29 9.58 2.77
CA VAL A 41 -16.73 8.49 3.68
C VAL A 41 -15.69 8.24 4.77
N MET A 42 -14.40 8.26 4.45
CA MET A 42 -13.33 8.11 5.44
C MET A 42 -13.25 9.30 6.40
N THR A 43 -13.52 10.51 5.93
CA THR A 43 -13.65 11.71 6.78
C THR A 43 -14.83 11.58 7.73
N GLU A 44 -16.00 11.20 7.23
CA GLU A 44 -17.21 11.05 8.02
C GLU A 44 -17.08 9.93 9.07
N ARG A 45 -16.61 8.74 8.67
CA ARG A 45 -16.57 7.57 9.54
C ARG A 45 -15.39 7.56 10.51
N PHE A 46 -14.25 8.10 10.10
CA PHE A 46 -12.99 7.97 10.85
C PHE A 46 -12.37 9.32 11.23
N GLY A 47 -12.98 10.45 10.88
CA GLY A 47 -12.45 11.78 11.16
C GLY A 47 -11.15 12.09 10.40
N ILE A 48 -10.86 11.38 9.30
CA ILE A 48 -9.62 11.55 8.55
C ILE A 48 -9.74 12.78 7.63
N VAL A 49 -8.83 13.74 7.81
CA VAL A 49 -8.72 14.91 6.94
C VAL A 49 -7.61 14.69 5.93
N PHE A 50 -7.95 14.69 4.65
CA PHE A 50 -7.00 14.52 3.55
C PHE A 50 -6.49 15.86 3.02
N ARG A 51 -5.18 15.94 2.80
CA ARG A 51 -4.52 17.04 2.11
C ARG A 51 -3.82 16.52 0.87
N ARG A 52 -4.07 17.17 -0.27
CA ARG A 52 -3.40 16.82 -1.52
C ARG A 52 -1.91 17.15 -1.41
N VAL A 53 -1.07 16.22 -1.83
CA VAL A 53 0.36 16.45 -1.99
C VAL A 53 0.60 16.89 -3.43
N ASN A 54 0.95 18.17 -3.60
CA ASN A 54 1.35 18.69 -4.89
C ASN A 54 2.83 18.34 -5.08
N THR A 55 3.11 17.35 -5.92
CA THR A 55 4.47 17.17 -6.44
C THR A 55 4.42 17.37 -7.95
N ALA A 56 5.40 18.08 -8.50
CA ALA A 56 5.55 18.27 -9.95
C ALA A 56 5.83 16.96 -10.71
N ILE A 57 5.93 15.83 -9.99
CA ILE A 57 6.59 14.60 -10.43
C ILE A 57 5.62 13.39 -10.38
N THR A 58 4.49 13.50 -9.66
CA THR A 58 3.47 12.44 -9.56
C THR A 58 2.38 12.63 -10.62
N ARG A 59 2.20 11.63 -11.49
CA ARG A 59 1.06 11.59 -12.45
C ARG A 59 -0.27 11.25 -11.77
N THR A 60 -0.21 10.50 -10.68
CA THR A 60 -1.37 10.06 -9.89
C THR A 60 -1.64 11.07 -8.79
N PRO A 61 -2.88 11.59 -8.63
CA PRO A 61 -3.23 12.42 -7.49
C PRO A 61 -3.00 11.66 -6.17
N TYR A 62 -2.27 12.29 -5.26
CA TYR A 62 -1.84 11.70 -4.00
C TYR A 62 -2.24 12.58 -2.82
N PHE A 63 -2.65 11.96 -1.73
CA PHE A 63 -3.17 12.64 -0.55
C PHE A 63 -2.56 12.05 0.73
N ILE A 64 -2.37 12.91 1.72
CA ILE A 64 -1.98 12.54 3.07
C ILE A 64 -3.17 12.82 3.98
N GLY A 65 -3.71 11.76 4.57
CA GLY A 65 -4.79 11.75 5.55
C GLY A 65 -4.26 11.67 6.97
N LYS A 66 -4.88 12.40 7.90
CA LYS A 66 -4.64 12.28 9.35
C LYS A 66 -5.97 12.37 10.10
N ALA A 67 -6.15 11.56 11.14
CA ALA A 67 -7.32 11.64 12.02
C ALA A 67 -7.03 12.56 13.22
N GLY A 68 -7.86 13.60 13.43
CA GLY A 68 -7.88 14.42 14.66
C GLY A 68 -6.53 15.04 15.14
N GLN A 69 -6.53 15.58 16.37
CA GLN A 69 -5.29 16.02 17.04
C GLN A 69 -4.66 14.85 17.81
N GLY A 70 -3.35 14.62 17.62
CA GLY A 70 -2.57 13.60 18.34
C GLY A 70 -1.60 12.81 17.47
N ASN A 71 -1.10 11.69 17.98
CA ASN A 71 -0.14 10.77 17.35
C ASN A 71 -0.79 9.85 16.30
N ALA A 72 -1.72 10.40 15.52
CA ALA A 72 -2.52 9.64 14.56
C ALA A 72 -1.65 9.11 13.42
N LYS A 73 -1.87 7.85 13.05
CA LYS A 73 -1.20 7.23 11.90
C LYS A 73 -1.53 7.99 10.63
N ILE A 74 -0.51 8.17 9.79
CA ILE A 74 -0.69 8.81 8.49
C ILE A 74 -1.34 7.82 7.55
N VAL A 75 -2.34 8.28 6.79
CA VAL A 75 -2.96 7.54 5.70
C VAL A 75 -2.47 8.13 4.38
N HIS A 76 -1.67 7.37 3.64
CA HIS A 76 -1.27 7.70 2.28
C HIS A 76 -2.32 7.18 1.32
N LEU A 77 -2.89 8.07 0.51
CA LEU A 77 -3.96 7.73 -0.44
C LEU A 77 -3.55 8.10 -1.86
N ALA A 78 -3.53 7.10 -2.74
CA ALA A 78 -3.51 7.32 -4.19
C ALA A 78 -4.94 7.32 -4.74
N LEU A 79 -5.30 8.32 -5.54
CA LEU A 79 -6.59 8.37 -6.22
C LEU A 79 -6.41 7.90 -7.67
N LEU A 80 -7.00 6.76 -7.98
CA LEU A 80 -6.99 6.13 -9.30
C LEU A 80 -8.42 6.05 -9.86
N HIS A 81 -8.58 5.67 -11.13
CA HIS A 81 -9.88 5.75 -11.81
C HIS A 81 -10.53 4.39 -12.07
N SER A 82 -9.79 3.29 -11.91
CA SER A 82 -10.33 1.94 -12.15
C SER A 82 -9.62 0.86 -11.33
N HIS A 83 -10.27 -0.30 -11.24
CA HIS A 83 -9.68 -1.50 -10.66
C HIS A 83 -8.38 -1.88 -11.37
N GLU A 84 -8.34 -1.81 -12.71
CA GLU A 84 -7.16 -2.13 -13.51
C GLU A 84 -5.99 -1.21 -13.16
N GLN A 85 -6.24 0.09 -12.93
CA GLN A 85 -5.21 1.01 -12.47
C GLN A 85 -4.74 0.68 -11.06
N ALA A 86 -5.64 0.34 -10.14
CA ALA A 86 -5.28 -0.07 -8.78
C ALA A 86 -4.42 -1.33 -8.78
N MET A 87 -4.80 -2.35 -9.55
CA MET A 87 -4.01 -3.57 -9.68
C MET A 87 -2.67 -3.29 -10.33
N ARG A 88 -2.62 -2.51 -11.41
CA ARG A 88 -1.35 -2.08 -12.00
C ARG A 88 -0.47 -1.35 -10.98
N TYR A 89 -1.04 -0.49 -10.14
CA TYR A 89 -0.30 0.22 -9.11
C TYR A 89 0.24 -0.70 -8.02
N VAL A 90 -0.49 -1.74 -7.62
CA VAL A 90 -0.07 -2.69 -6.58
C VAL A 90 0.91 -3.73 -7.12
N MET A 91 0.62 -4.31 -8.28
CA MET A 91 1.42 -5.39 -8.86
C MET A 91 2.74 -4.91 -9.45
N ASN A 92 2.98 -3.60 -9.52
CA ASN A 92 4.29 -3.04 -9.90
C ASN A 92 5.15 -2.65 -8.69
N ASN A 93 4.76 -3.05 -7.48
CA ASN A 93 5.64 -2.95 -6.32
C ASN A 93 6.90 -3.81 -6.49
N GLN A 94 7.98 -3.37 -5.84
CA GLN A 94 9.33 -3.94 -5.95
C GLN A 94 9.44 -5.34 -5.33
N PHE A 95 8.71 -5.59 -4.25
CA PHE A 95 8.78 -6.83 -3.48
C PHE A 95 7.47 -7.62 -3.58
N ASP A 96 7.59 -8.95 -3.62
CA ASP A 96 6.47 -9.91 -3.62
C ASP A 96 5.44 -9.63 -2.52
N ILE A 97 5.89 -9.37 -1.30
CA ILE A 97 5.05 -9.07 -0.11
C ILE A 97 4.24 -7.77 -0.22
N ASP A 98 4.48 -6.97 -1.25
CA ASP A 98 3.76 -5.73 -1.53
C ASP A 98 2.87 -5.82 -2.78
N ARG A 99 2.87 -6.96 -3.47
CA ARG A 99 2.01 -7.22 -4.64
C ARG A 99 0.70 -7.91 -4.25
N LEU A 100 0.05 -7.31 -3.26
CA LEU A 100 -1.21 -7.79 -2.68
C LEU A 100 -2.05 -6.58 -2.24
N ALA A 101 -3.36 -6.67 -2.47
CA ALA A 101 -4.33 -5.72 -1.97
C ALA A 101 -5.52 -6.45 -1.32
N LEU A 102 -6.18 -5.76 -0.40
CA LEU A 102 -7.48 -6.14 0.16
C LEU A 102 -8.52 -5.11 -0.27
N SER A 103 -9.57 -5.56 -0.94
CA SER A 103 -10.72 -4.72 -1.33
C SER A 103 -11.99 -5.54 -1.27
N ASP A 104 -13.10 -4.95 -0.79
CA ASP A 104 -14.41 -5.60 -0.69
C ASP A 104 -14.34 -7.03 -0.11
N HIS A 105 -13.55 -7.21 0.95
CA HIS A 105 -13.31 -8.50 1.64
C HIS A 105 -12.53 -9.56 0.84
N HIS A 106 -12.03 -9.23 -0.34
CA HIS A 106 -11.24 -10.12 -1.18
C HIS A 106 -9.77 -9.73 -1.17
N LEU A 107 -8.90 -10.72 -0.93
CA LEU A 107 -7.47 -10.60 -1.17
C LEU A 107 -7.19 -10.81 -2.65
N ILE A 108 -6.48 -9.87 -3.24
CA ILE A 108 -6.11 -9.87 -4.66
C ILE A 108 -4.60 -9.75 -4.75
N CYS A 109 -3.93 -10.74 -5.34
CA CYS A 109 -2.49 -10.77 -5.52
C CYS A 109 -2.08 -10.76 -6.98
N ASP A 110 -0.79 -10.55 -7.23
CA ASP A 110 -0.19 -10.77 -8.55
C ASP A 110 -0.51 -12.19 -9.04
N PRO A 111 -1.09 -12.36 -10.25
CA PRO A 111 -1.37 -13.68 -10.81
C PRO A 111 -0.14 -14.58 -10.97
N SER A 112 1.05 -14.01 -11.06
CA SER A 112 2.30 -14.79 -11.14
C SER A 112 2.81 -15.28 -9.78
N LEU A 113 2.14 -14.92 -8.68
CA LEU A 113 2.52 -15.28 -7.32
C LEU A 113 1.43 -16.09 -6.64
N ASP A 114 1.83 -17.08 -5.86
CA ASP A 114 0.91 -17.85 -5.03
C ASP A 114 0.56 -17.06 -3.75
N LEU A 115 -0.74 -16.92 -3.46
CA LEU A 115 -1.22 -16.16 -2.31
C LEU A 115 -0.72 -16.73 -0.98
N ASN A 116 -0.67 -18.07 -0.84
CA ASN A 116 -0.19 -18.70 0.38
C ASN A 116 1.31 -18.46 0.56
N ALA A 117 2.09 -18.50 -0.52
CA ALA A 117 3.50 -18.18 -0.52
C ALA A 117 3.76 -16.73 -0.07
N ILE A 118 3.00 -15.75 -0.59
CA ILE A 118 3.09 -14.35 -0.15
C ILE A 118 2.75 -14.24 1.35
N CYS A 119 1.63 -14.84 1.78
CA CYS A 119 1.22 -14.79 3.19
C CYS A 119 2.29 -15.41 4.11
N ASN A 120 2.90 -16.51 3.69
CA ASN A 120 3.99 -17.14 4.42
C ASN A 120 5.25 -16.25 4.43
N ALA A 121 5.61 -15.64 3.30
CA ALA A 121 6.73 -14.71 3.23
C ALA A 121 6.55 -13.51 4.17
N ILE A 122 5.33 -12.95 4.26
CA ILE A 122 5.00 -11.88 5.23
C ILE A 122 5.25 -12.35 6.68
N ARG A 123 4.72 -13.52 7.06
CA ARG A 123 4.87 -14.09 8.42
C ARG A 123 6.32 -14.42 8.75
N CYS A 124 7.07 -14.94 7.79
CA CYS A 124 8.50 -15.26 7.91
C CYS A 124 9.41 -14.04 7.73
N ARG A 125 8.86 -12.84 7.51
CA ARG A 125 9.59 -11.60 7.22
C ARG A 125 10.60 -11.76 6.07
N ARG A 126 10.17 -12.37 4.97
CA ARG A 126 10.96 -12.49 3.74
C ARG A 126 10.38 -11.56 2.69
N ALA A 127 11.25 -10.77 2.06
CA ALA A 127 10.87 -9.88 0.96
C ALA A 127 11.73 -10.22 -0.25
N THR A 128 11.13 -10.75 -1.31
CA THR A 128 11.84 -11.12 -2.54
C THR A 128 11.63 -10.04 -3.58
N ARG A 129 12.72 -9.52 -4.14
CA ARG A 129 12.65 -8.55 -5.23
C ARG A 129 12.07 -9.25 -6.45
N VAL A 130 11.09 -8.61 -7.09
CA VAL A 130 10.52 -9.15 -8.30
C VAL A 130 11.40 -8.81 -9.50
N GLN A 131 11.75 -9.84 -10.26
CA GLN A 131 12.65 -9.78 -11.42
C GLN A 131 11.93 -9.48 -12.75
N SER A 132 10.59 -9.51 -12.76
CA SER A 132 9.82 -9.18 -13.97
C SER A 132 9.86 -7.69 -14.29
N THR A 133 9.69 -7.36 -15.57
CA THR A 133 9.56 -5.97 -16.02
C THR A 133 8.35 -5.31 -15.35
N ARG A 134 8.55 -4.13 -14.77
CA ARG A 134 7.52 -3.37 -14.06
C ARG A 134 7.05 -2.18 -14.90
N ASP A 135 5.74 -2.01 -15.01
CA ASP A 135 5.10 -0.82 -15.53
C ASP A 135 5.15 0.30 -14.46
N MET A 136 6.04 1.27 -14.68
CA MET A 136 6.26 2.39 -13.76
C MET A 136 5.43 3.65 -14.09
N THR A 137 4.48 3.56 -15.03
CA THR A 137 3.74 4.73 -15.56
C THR A 137 2.90 5.47 -14.53
N LEU A 138 2.44 4.77 -13.47
CA LEU A 138 1.61 5.33 -12.40
C LEU A 138 2.43 5.89 -11.23
N TYR A 139 3.74 5.67 -11.20
CA TYR A 139 4.62 6.14 -10.13
C TYR A 139 5.30 7.47 -10.47
N ALA A 140 5.78 8.15 -9.43
CA ALA A 140 6.65 9.31 -9.59
C ALA A 140 8.00 8.92 -10.18
N LYS A 141 8.67 9.83 -10.89
CA LYS A 141 10.05 9.63 -11.36
C LYS A 141 11.04 9.34 -10.23
N THR A 142 10.74 9.79 -9.01
CA THR A 142 11.54 9.55 -7.79
C THR A 142 11.28 8.20 -7.13
N ARG A 143 10.50 7.32 -7.78
CA ARG A 143 10.18 5.99 -7.24
C ARG A 143 11.41 5.13 -6.91
N PRO A 144 12.51 5.13 -7.70
CA PRO A 144 13.70 4.37 -7.33
C PRO A 144 14.29 4.77 -5.96
N GLN A 145 14.33 6.07 -5.66
CA GLN A 145 14.81 6.55 -4.35
C GLN A 145 13.86 6.12 -3.22
N ILE A 146 12.54 6.20 -3.45
CA ILE A 146 11.52 5.75 -2.48
C ILE A 146 11.69 4.24 -2.19
N GLU A 147 11.96 3.45 -3.22
CA GLU A 147 12.18 2.01 -3.13
C GLU A 147 13.44 1.65 -2.35
N GLN A 148 14.54 2.38 -2.54
CA GLN A 148 15.77 2.22 -1.74
C GLN A 148 15.53 2.51 -0.25
N HIS A 149 14.85 3.62 0.07
CA HIS A 149 14.49 3.92 1.45
C HIS A 149 13.55 2.87 2.06
N TYR A 150 12.65 2.35 1.24
CA TYR A 150 11.73 1.32 1.67
C TYR A 150 12.42 0.00 2.00
N GLU A 151 13.39 -0.42 1.18
CA GLU A 151 14.21 -1.59 1.44
C GLU A 151 14.98 -1.46 2.77
N ALA A 152 15.62 -0.32 3.02
CA ALA A 152 16.30 -0.06 4.29
C ALA A 152 15.34 -0.17 5.49
N ARG A 153 14.10 0.31 5.32
CA ARG A 153 13.03 0.21 6.33
C ARG A 153 12.52 -1.22 6.52
N LEU A 154 12.51 -2.07 5.50
CA LEU A 154 12.19 -3.49 5.65
C LEU A 154 13.27 -4.19 6.48
N ARG A 155 14.54 -3.95 6.16
CA ARG A 155 15.68 -4.50 6.91
C ARG A 155 15.65 -4.08 8.38
N SER A 156 15.35 -2.81 8.68
CA SER A 156 15.22 -2.34 10.07
C SER A 156 14.05 -2.95 10.84
N LYS A 157 13.04 -3.48 10.12
CA LYS A 157 11.92 -4.25 10.71
C LYS A 157 12.22 -5.75 10.81
N GLY A 158 13.44 -6.17 10.50
CA GLY A 158 13.89 -7.56 10.56
C GLY A 158 13.45 -8.41 9.38
N TYR A 159 13.17 -7.79 8.22
CA TYR A 159 12.96 -8.55 7.00
C TYR A 159 14.29 -9.01 6.38
N LEU A 160 14.35 -10.27 5.98
CA LEU A 160 15.35 -10.76 5.04
C LEU A 160 14.94 -10.31 3.63
N VAL A 161 15.71 -9.41 3.04
CA VAL A 161 15.54 -8.96 1.65
C VAL A 161 16.40 -9.84 0.75
N ILE A 162 15.76 -10.43 -0.27
CA ILE A 162 16.35 -11.36 -1.24
C ILE A 162 16.23 -10.69 -2.61
N ASP A 163 17.32 -10.70 -3.37
CA ASP A 163 17.34 -10.24 -4.76
C ASP A 163 16.96 -11.37 -5.72
#